data_AF-A0A2V9L469-F1
#
_entry.id   AF-A0A2V9L469-F1
#
_cell.length_a   1.000
_cell.length_b   1.000
_cell.length_c   1.000
_cell.angle_alpha   90.00
_cell.angle_beta   90.00
_cell.angle_gamma   90.00
#
_symmetry.space_group_name_H-M   'P 1'
#
loop_
_entity.id
_entity.type
_entity.pdbx_description
1 polymer ?
#
loop_
_entity_poly.entity_id
_entity_poly.type
_entity_poly.pdbx_seq_one_letter_code
_entity_poly.pdbx_strand_id
1 'polypeptide(L)'
;MHEQPAGTVVFLSDGDFRFTYPDGKTGNIQAKAGEVKWFEAFQHLPENLSAKPLEGCLSRQKSSPGENAFSKPTDGARVCAGFDLEKAARVR
;
A
#
# COMPACT_ATOMS: atom_id res chain seq x y z
N MET A 1 1.71 14.56 10.49
CA MET A 1 0.70 13.59 10.93
C MET A 1 -0.48 13.71 9.99
N HIS A 2 -0.85 12.64 9.27
CA HIS A 2 -1.93 12.69 8.29
C HIS A 2 -2.70 11.37 8.22
N GLU A 3 -3.97 11.45 7.82
CA GLU A 3 -4.80 10.27 7.57
C GLU A 3 -4.56 9.73 6.17
N GLN A 4 -4.13 8.47 6.09
CA GLN A 4 -3.99 7.73 4.85
C GLN A 4 -5.16 6.74 4.74
N PRO A 5 -6.07 6.91 3.78
CA PRO A 5 -7.08 5.91 3.47
C PRO A 5 -6.44 4.65 2.91
N ALA A 6 -7.21 3.56 2.91
CA ALA A 6 -6.76 2.29 2.37
C ALA A 6 -6.32 2.43 0.90
N GLY A 7 -5.33 1.66 0.48
CA GLY A 7 -4.78 1.78 -0.86
C GLY A 7 -3.60 0.87 -1.13
N THR A 8 -3.25 0.79 -2.41
CA THR A 8 -2.09 0.04 -2.89
C THR A 8 -0.95 0.99 -3.19
N VAL A 9 0.25 0.70 -2.68
CA VAL A 9 1.48 1.39 -3.02
C VAL A 9 2.33 0.49 -3.89
N VAL A 10 2.75 0.99 -5.05
CA VAL A 10 3.79 0.39 -5.88
C VAL A 10 5.08 1.18 -5.63
N PHE A 11 6.10 0.52 -5.08
CA PHE A 11 7.39 1.13 -4.81
C PHE A 11 8.26 1.03 -6.07
N LEU A 12 8.74 2.18 -6.57
CA LEU A 12 9.63 2.24 -7.73
C LEU A 12 11.11 2.24 -7.33
N SER A 13 11.39 2.56 -6.07
CA SER A 13 12.72 2.53 -5.46
C SER A 13 12.76 1.64 -4.22
N ASP A 14 13.94 1.15 -3.87
CA ASP A 14 14.20 0.62 -2.53
C ASP A 14 13.98 1.72 -1.48
N GLY A 15 13.48 1.35 -0.31
CA GLY A 15 13.25 2.29 0.79
C GLY A 15 13.19 1.62 2.16
N ASP A 16 13.50 2.42 3.17
CA ASP A 16 13.37 2.15 4.59
C ASP A 16 12.64 3.33 5.21
N PHE A 17 11.48 3.04 5.80
CA PHE A 17 10.56 4.05 6.31
C PHE A 17 10.27 3.78 7.78
N ARG A 18 10.21 4.83 8.57
CA ARG A 18 9.65 4.81 9.92
C ARG A 18 8.32 5.53 9.94
N PHE A 19 7.29 4.85 10.40
CA PHE A 19 5.98 5.42 10.62
C PHE A 19 5.77 5.66 12.11
N THR A 20 5.40 6.88 12.47
CA THR A 20 4.95 7.22 13.82
C THR A 20 3.42 7.26 13.84
N TYR A 21 2.83 6.56 14.80
CA TYR A 21 1.38 6.42 14.99
C TYR A 21 0.85 7.40 16.05
N PRO A 22 -0.48 7.59 16.15
CA PRO A 22 -1.07 8.56 17.09
C PRO A 22 -0.78 8.26 18.56
N ASP A 23 -0.59 6.98 18.89
CA ASP A 23 -0.21 6.53 20.23
C ASP A 23 1.29 6.74 20.54
N GLY A 24 2.03 7.38 19.62
CA GLY A 24 3.46 7.64 19.73
C GLY A 24 4.34 6.43 19.42
N LYS A 25 3.75 5.25 19.15
CA LYS A 25 4.53 4.09 18.72
C LYS A 25 5.09 4.32 17.33
N THR A 26 6.18 3.61 17.04
CA THR A 26 6.80 3.62 15.72
C THR A 26 6.86 2.21 15.15
N GLY A 27 6.80 2.13 13.82
CA GLY A 27 7.01 0.90 13.08
C GLY A 27 7.89 1.17 11.87
N ASN A 28 8.83 0.26 11.60
CA ASN A 28 9.69 0.34 10.43
C ASN A 28 9.14 -0.55 9.31
N ILE A 29 9.20 -0.05 8.09
CA ILE A 29 8.80 -0.76 6.88
C ILE A 29 9.92 -0.63 5.87
N GLN A 30 10.42 -1.77 5.42
CA GLN A 30 11.29 -1.81 4.25
C GLN A 30 10.47 -2.11 3.01
N ALA A 31 10.85 -1.50 1.91
CA ALA A 31 10.27 -1.73 0.60
C ALA A 31 11.39 -1.94 -0.42
N LYS A 32 11.16 -2.83 -1.40
CA LYS A 32 12.02 -3.03 -2.56
C LYS A 32 11.43 -2.42 -3.81
N ALA A 33 12.29 -2.00 -4.74
CA ALA A 33 11.85 -1.56 -6.06
C ALA A 33 11.05 -2.68 -6.75
N GLY A 34 9.88 -2.33 -7.28
CA GLY A 34 8.90 -3.25 -7.86
C GLY A 34 7.96 -3.93 -6.85
N GLU A 35 8.16 -3.73 -5.54
CA GLU A 35 7.28 -4.29 -4.53
C GLU A 35 5.92 -3.56 -4.50
N VAL A 36 4.85 -4.33 -4.31
CA VAL A 36 3.49 -3.82 -4.21
C VAL A 36 2.96 -4.15 -2.82
N LYS A 37 2.50 -3.14 -2.09
CA LYS A 37 1.92 -3.32 -0.74
C LYS A 37 0.51 -2.76 -0.67
N TRP A 38 -0.36 -3.52 -0.01
CA TRP A 38 -1.67 -3.05 0.43
C TRP A 38 -1.55 -2.46 1.83
N PHE A 39 -2.19 -1.32 2.05
CA PHE A 39 -2.36 -0.72 3.37
C PHE A 39 -3.85 -0.49 3.64
N GLU A 40 -4.30 -0.85 4.84
CA GLU A 40 -5.61 -0.45 5.36
C GLU A 40 -5.64 1.05 5.64
N ALA A 41 -6.79 1.61 6.03
CA ALA A 41 -6.86 3.02 6.40
C ALA A 41 -6.25 3.23 7.80
N PHE A 42 -5.33 4.18 7.93
CA PHE A 42 -4.64 4.46 9.18
C PHE A 42 -4.02 5.87 9.20
N GLN A 43 -3.83 6.40 10.40
CA GLN A 43 -3.18 7.69 10.60
C GLN A 43 -1.70 7.48 10.95
N HIS A 44 -0.81 8.21 10.28
CA HIS A 44 0.63 8.13 10.55
C HIS A 44 1.39 9.39 10.12
N LEU A 45 2.64 9.49 10.58
CA LEU A 45 3.64 10.41 10.08
C LEU A 45 4.80 9.59 9.48
N PRO A 46 4.99 9.61 8.14
CA PRO A 46 6.07 8.87 7.51
C PRO A 46 7.38 9.65 7.52
N GLU A 47 8.47 8.95 7.81
CA GLU A 47 9.84 9.43 7.74
C GLU A 47 10.66 8.47 6.85
N ASN A 48 11.35 9.02 5.85
CA ASN A 48 12.25 8.26 5.00
C ASN A 48 13.63 8.18 5.65
N LEU A 49 14.07 6.97 6.01
CA LEU A 49 15.38 6.70 6.61
C LEU A 49 16.45 6.35 5.56
N SER A 50 16.07 6.31 4.29
CA SER A 50 16.98 5.97 3.19
C SER A 50 17.76 7.19 2.70
N ALA A 51 18.94 6.93 2.13
CA ALA A 51 19.75 7.97 1.48
C ALA A 51 19.12 8.51 0.18
N LYS A 52 18.16 7.76 -0.39
CA LYS A 52 17.50 8.10 -1.66
C LYS A 52 16.06 8.60 -1.40
N PRO A 53 15.53 9.50 -2.25
CA PRO A 53 14.11 9.83 -2.24
C PRO A 53 13.25 8.59 -2.43
N LEU A 54 12.05 8.60 -1.83
CA LEU A 54 11.03 7.60 -2.13
C LEU A 54 10.42 7.92 -3.49
N GLU A 55 10.45 6.94 -4.39
CA GLU A 55 9.69 6.97 -5.63
C GLU A 55 8.62 5.87 -5.59
N GLY A 56 7.38 6.23 -5.87
CA GLY A 56 6.27 5.29 -5.80
C GLY A 56 4.95 5.88 -6.29
N CYS A 57 4.03 4.98 -6.63
CA CYS A 57 2.66 5.34 -6.98
C CYS A 57 1.71 4.80 -5.92
N LEU A 58 0.96 5.70 -5.26
CA LEU A 58 -0.10 5.34 -4.34
C LEU A 58 -1.45 5.45 -5.07
N SER A 59 -2.13 4.31 -5.21
CA SER A 59 -3.54 4.28 -5.58
C SER A 59 -4.39 4.24 -4.31
N ARG A 60 -5.08 5.35 -4.05
CA ARG A 60 -5.98 5.49 -2.90
C ARG A 60 -7.35 4.93 -3.23
N GLN A 61 -7.85 4.00 -2.41
CA GLN A 61 -9.26 3.64 -2.46
C GLN A 61 -10.10 4.75 -1.84
N LYS A 62 -11.20 5.08 -2.54
CA LYS A 62 -12.29 5.84 -1.94
C LYS A 62 -13.06 4.87 -1.05
N SER A 63 -13.37 5.28 0.17
CA SER A 63 -14.39 4.59 0.96
C SER A 63 -15.73 4.73 0.24
N SER A 64 -16.41 3.61 -0.02
CA SER A 64 -17.85 3.62 -0.29
C SER A 64 -18.58 3.89 1.05
N PRO A 65 -19.71 4.63 1.05
CA PRO A 65 -20.54 4.72 2.25
C PRO A 65 -21.01 3.32 2.65
N GLY A 66 -20.51 2.79 3.78
CA GLY A 66 -21.05 1.60 4.44
C GLY A 66 -20.32 0.28 4.20
N GLU A 67 -19.15 0.24 3.56
CA GLU A 67 -18.42 -1.02 3.32
C GLU A 67 -17.31 -1.24 4.35
N ASN A 68 -17.51 -2.24 5.22
CA ASN A 68 -16.53 -2.65 6.21
C ASN A 68 -15.30 -3.22 5.49
N ALA A 69 -14.13 -2.72 5.86
CA ALA A 69 -12.84 -3.09 5.29
C ALA A 69 -12.72 -4.59 5.08
N PHE A 70 -12.47 -4.98 3.83
CA PHE A 70 -12.12 -6.34 3.43
C PHE A 70 -11.01 -6.86 4.36
N SER A 71 -11.37 -7.75 5.27
CA SER A 71 -10.46 -8.37 6.22
C SER A 71 -9.35 -9.10 5.47
N LYS A 72 -8.10 -8.92 5.91
CA LYS A 72 -6.90 -9.58 5.36
C LYS A 72 -7.19 -11.02 4.91
N PRO A 73 -6.66 -11.46 3.75
CA PRO A 73 -6.67 -12.89 3.43
C PRO A 73 -5.91 -13.62 4.54
N THR A 74 -6.62 -14.48 5.27
CA THR A 74 -6.04 -15.33 6.30
C THR A 74 -5.11 -16.36 5.67
N ASP A 75 -4.09 -16.76 6.44
CA ASP A 75 -2.97 -17.61 6.04
C ASP A 75 -3.37 -18.75 5.08
N GLY A 76 -2.80 -18.71 3.86
CA GLY A 76 -2.92 -19.79 2.88
C GLY A 76 -3.19 -19.36 1.44
N ALA A 77 -3.62 -18.12 1.19
CA ALA A 77 -3.83 -17.63 -0.17
C ALA A 77 -2.51 -17.16 -0.79
N ARG A 78 -1.92 -17.98 -1.67
CA ARG A 78 -0.90 -17.54 -2.63
C ARG A 78 -1.48 -16.40 -3.48
N VAL A 79 -1.17 -15.15 -3.17
CA VAL A 79 -1.45 -14.03 -4.07
C VAL A 79 -0.29 -13.92 -5.06
N CYS A 80 -0.42 -14.63 -6.17
CA CYS A 80 0.20 -14.24 -7.43
C CYS A 80 -0.82 -14.48 -8.55
N ALA A 81 -1.08 -13.42 -9.32
CA ALA A 81 -1.73 -13.35 -10.65
C ALA A 81 -3.21 -12.92 -10.73
N GLY A 82 -3.43 -11.93 -11.60
CA GLY A 82 -4.72 -11.37 -12.06
C GLY A 82 -4.79 -9.86 -11.78
N PHE A 83 -4.06 -8.97 -12.49
CA PHE A 83 -4.40 -8.51 -13.83
C PHE A 83 -5.87 -8.75 -14.18
N ASP A 84 -6.75 -7.88 -13.68
CA ASP A 84 -8.11 -7.83 -14.17
C ASP A 84 -8.11 -7.19 -15.57
N LEU A 85 -8.26 -8.07 -16.55
CA LEU A 85 -8.17 -7.84 -17.97
C LEU A 85 -9.59 -7.63 -18.55
N GLU A 86 -10.50 -6.90 -17.90
CA GLU A 86 -11.82 -6.58 -18.48
C GLU A 86 -11.77 -5.57 -19.67
N LYS A 87 -10.61 -5.38 -20.31
CA LYS A 87 -10.48 -4.66 -21.59
C LYS A 87 -9.69 -5.36 -22.69
N ALA A 88 -9.27 -6.62 -22.54
CA ALA A 88 -8.68 -7.36 -23.67
C ALA A 88 -9.66 -8.38 -24.27
N ALA A 89 -10.76 -7.88 -24.83
CA ALA A 89 -11.61 -8.65 -25.72
C ALA A 89 -12.00 -7.81 -26.94
N ARG A 90 -11.02 -7.57 -27.83
CA ARG A 90 -11.23 -7.58 -29.28
C ARG A 90 -9.91 -7.73 -29.99
N VAL A 91 -9.52 -8.99 -30.18
CA VAL A 91 -8.59 -9.39 -31.23
C VAL A 91 -9.41 -9.49 -32.53
N ARG A 92 -9.20 -8.54 -33.45
CA ARG A 92 -8.79 -8.77 -34.83
C ARG A 92 -8.09 -7.52 -35.33
#